data_AF-A0A963GW81-F1
#
_entry.id   AF-A0A963GW81-F1
#
_cell.length_a   1.000
_cell.length_b   1.000
_cell.length_c   1.000
_cell.angle_alpha   90.00
_cell.angle_beta   90.00
_cell.angle_gamma   90.00
#
_symmetry.space_group_name_H-M   'P 1'
#
loop_
_entity.id
_entity.type
_entity.pdbx_description
1 polymer ?
#
loop_
_entity_poly.entity_id
_entity_poly.type
_entity_poly.pdbx_seq_one_letter_code
_entity_poly.pdbx_strand_id
1 'polypeptide(L)'
;QAWHHHMALVMIATMFLAKERLAHRDTADLLSCRDLVEIMRHKLPLKIVTDEDLAASIANRHTRRRRAMDSAYRRQQEMLSASNCNAI
;
A
#
# COMPACT_ATOMS: atom_id res chain seq x y z
N GLN A 1 10.24 7.83 -5.97
CA GLN A 1 9.64 8.11 -4.64
C GLN A 1 8.92 6.89 -4.04
N ALA A 2 8.16 6.11 -4.83
CA ALA A 2 7.48 4.90 -4.33
C ALA A 2 8.42 3.86 -3.68
N TRP A 3 9.62 3.67 -4.22
CA TRP A 3 10.62 2.75 -3.66
C TRP A 3 11.13 3.19 -2.29
N HIS A 4 11.51 4.45 -2.11
CA HIS A 4 11.94 4.99 -0.81
C HIS A 4 10.84 4.88 0.25
N HIS A 5 9.58 5.16 -0.12
CA HIS A 5 8.45 5.01 0.78
C HIS A 5 8.19 3.54 1.15
N HIS A 6 8.31 2.63 0.18
CA HIS A 6 8.23 1.19 0.44
C HIS A 6 9.32 0.72 1.41
N MET A 7 10.57 1.14 1.20
CA MET A 7 11.67 0.79 2.10
C MET A 7 11.48 1.37 3.51
N ALA A 8 10.96 2.59 3.64
CA ALA A 8 10.63 3.16 4.94
C ALA A 8 9.57 2.33 5.69
N LEU A 9 8.52 1.88 4.99
CA LEU A 9 7.49 1.02 5.58
C LEU A 9 8.05 -0.35 6.01
N VAL A 10 8.92 -0.95 5.19
CA VAL A 10 9.58 -2.23 5.53
C VAL A 10 10.48 -2.09 6.76
N MET A 11 11.25 -1.00 6.85
CA MET A 11 12.10 -0.73 8.01
C MET A 11 11.29 -0.54 9.29
N ILE A 12 10.18 0.22 9.22
CA ILE A 12 9.30 0.44 10.38
C ILE A 12 8.68 -0.90 10.84
N ALA A 13 8.19 -1.73 9.91
CA ALA A 13 7.62 -3.03 10.24
C ALA A 13 8.65 -3.97 10.88
N THR A 14 9.88 -3.99 10.36
CA THR A 14 10.97 -4.83 10.87
C THR A 14 11.45 -4.34 12.24
N MET A 15 11.51 -3.03 12.46
CA MET A 15 11.85 -2.44 13.76
C MET A 15 10.80 -2.77 14.81
N PHE A 16 9.52 -2.66 14.48
CA PHE A 16 8.43 -3.08 15.37
C PHE A 16 8.59 -4.55 15.78
N LEU A 17 8.81 -5.42 14.80
CA LEU A 17 9.01 -6.85 15.02
C LEU A 17 10.21 -7.15 15.94
N ALA A 18 11.33 -6.47 15.72
CA ALA A 18 12.53 -6.61 16.53
C ALA A 18 12.30 -6.13 17.99
N LYS A 19 11.55 -5.04 18.17
CA LYS A 19 11.18 -4.52 19.50
C LYS A 19 10.31 -5.50 20.27
N GLU A 20 9.27 -6.04 19.64
CA GLU A 20 8.37 -7.01 20.28
C GLU A 20 9.14 -8.28 20.69
N ARG A 21 10.01 -8.77 19.80
CA ARG A 21 10.83 -9.94 20.08
C ARG A 21 11.84 -9.73 21.20
N LEU A 22 12.39 -8.51 21.34
CA LEU A 22 13.27 -8.17 22.46
C LEU A 22 12.48 -8.02 23.77
N ALA A 23 11.30 -7.39 23.73
CA ALA A 23 10.44 -7.19 24.90
C ALA A 23 9.92 -8.51 25.48
N HIS A 24 9.72 -9.53 24.63
CA HIS A 24 9.22 -10.85 25.03
C HIS A 24 10.29 -11.93 25.13
N ARG A 25 11.58 -11.57 25.03
CA ARG A 25 12.70 -12.52 24.99
C ARG A 25 12.74 -13.45 26.20
N ASP A 26 12.46 -12.93 27.39
CA ASP A 26 12.52 -13.70 28.65
C ASP A 26 11.33 -14.64 28.82
N THR A 27 10.21 -14.37 28.14
CA THR A 27 8.96 -15.14 28.25
C THR A 27 8.68 -16.03 27.04
N ALA A 28 9.28 -15.74 25.89
CA ALA A 28 8.98 -16.37 24.60
C ALA A 28 10.23 -16.40 23.70
N ASP A 29 11.30 -17.06 24.15
CA ASP A 29 12.59 -17.12 23.44
C ASP A 29 12.50 -17.76 22.04
N LEU A 30 11.50 -18.63 21.81
CA LEU A 30 11.23 -19.27 20.52
C LEU A 30 10.31 -18.45 19.58
N LEU A 31 9.91 -17.23 19.97
CA LEU A 31 8.99 -16.43 19.17
C LEU A 31 9.61 -16.07 17.82
N SER A 32 9.00 -16.57 16.74
CA SER A 32 9.45 -16.31 15.39
C SER A 32 8.80 -15.05 14.81
N CYS A 33 9.42 -14.51 13.76
CA CYS A 33 8.84 -13.43 12.96
C CYS A 33 7.44 -13.79 12.42
N ARG A 34 7.19 -15.07 12.15
CA ARG A 34 5.92 -15.55 11.62
C ARG A 34 4.81 -15.47 12.68
N ASP A 35 5.12 -15.83 13.92
CA ASP A 35 4.16 -15.81 15.03
C ASP A 35 3.69 -14.38 15.32
N LEU A 36 4.62 -13.42 15.31
CA LEU A 36 4.31 -12.00 15.46
C LEU A 36 3.45 -11.46 14.29
N VAL A 37 3.71 -11.88 13.06
CA VAL A 37 2.87 -11.52 11.90
C VAL A 37 1.47 -12.10 12.05
N GLU A 38 1.34 -13.30 12.58
CA GLU A 38 0.05 -13.94 12.85
C GLU A 38 -0.72 -13.21 13.95
N ILE A 39 -0.06 -12.85 15.06
CA ILE A 39 -0.62 -12.00 16.11
C ILE A 39 -1.09 -10.66 15.53
N MET A 40 -0.26 -10.00 14.70
CA MET A 40 -0.64 -8.74 14.06
C MET A 40 -1.85 -8.91 13.14
N ARG A 41 -1.92 -9.98 12.35
CA ARG A 41 -3.10 -10.28 11.49
C ARG A 41 -4.37 -10.48 12.31
N HIS A 42 -4.25 -11.07 13.50
CA HIS A 42 -5.39 -11.29 14.38
C HIS A 42 -5.79 -10.02 15.17
N LYS A 43 -4.81 -9.20 15.58
CA LYS A 43 -5.04 -8.02 16.43
C LYS A 43 -5.36 -6.76 15.66
N LEU A 44 -4.86 -6.61 14.44
CA LEU A 44 -5.11 -5.42 13.63
C LEU A 44 -6.48 -5.53 12.95
N PRO A 45 -7.27 -4.45 12.96
CA PRO A 45 -8.55 -4.44 12.27
C PRO A 45 -8.33 -4.67 10.77
N LEU A 46 -9.07 -5.64 10.24
CA LEU A 46 -9.10 -5.89 8.80
C LEU A 46 -9.88 -4.76 8.13
N LYS A 47 -9.34 -4.27 7.02
CA LYS A 47 -9.95 -3.18 6.24
C LYS A 47 -11.25 -3.61 5.53
N ILE A 48 -11.45 -4.91 5.37
CA ILE A 48 -12.62 -5.51 4.72
C ILE A 48 -13.14 -6.55 5.69
N VAL A 49 -14.28 -6.28 6.31
CA VAL A 49 -14.92 -7.19 7.26
C VAL A 49 -16.24 -7.69 6.69
N THR A 50 -16.98 -6.84 5.97
CA THR A 50 -18.26 -7.20 5.34
C THR A 50 -18.21 -7.20 3.82
N ASP A 51 -19.26 -7.74 3.19
CA ASP A 51 -19.42 -7.72 1.75
C ASP A 51 -19.57 -6.28 1.21
N GLU A 52 -20.16 -5.38 1.99
CA GLU A 52 -20.25 -3.95 1.67
C GLU A 52 -18.87 -3.28 1.68
N ASP A 53 -18.02 -3.61 2.65
CA ASP A 53 -16.63 -3.12 2.67
C ASP A 53 -15.86 -3.59 1.42
N LEU A 54 -16.10 -4.84 1.01
CA LEU A 54 -15.48 -5.41 -0.17
C LEU A 54 -15.94 -4.68 -1.43
N ALA A 55 -17.25 -4.47 -1.57
CA ALA A 55 -17.85 -3.73 -2.69
C ALA A 55 -17.33 -2.28 -2.74
N ALA A 56 -17.28 -1.58 -1.60
CA ALA A 56 -16.75 -0.23 -1.49
C ALA A 56 -15.25 -0.17 -1.87
N SER A 57 -14.47 -1.16 -1.42
CA SER A 57 -13.05 -1.30 -1.76
C SER A 57 -12.82 -1.53 -3.25
N ILE A 58 -13.66 -2.36 -3.88
CA ILE A 58 -13.65 -2.59 -5.34
C ILE A 58 -14.01 -1.30 -6.09
N ALA A 59 -15.09 -0.64 -5.71
CA ALA A 59 -15.54 0.61 -6.33
C ALA A 59 -14.44 1.70 -6.25
N ASN A 60 -13.81 1.86 -5.09
CA ASN A 60 -12.70 2.80 -4.91
C ASN A 60 -11.54 2.50 -5.86
N ARG A 61 -11.16 1.23 -6.02
CA ARG A 61 -10.12 0.83 -6.99
C ARG A 61 -10.51 1.19 -8.42
N HIS A 62 -11.76 0.97 -8.82
CA HIS A 62 -12.23 1.37 -10.14
C HIS A 62 -12.17 2.88 -10.36
N THR A 63 -12.60 3.69 -9.38
CA THR A 63 -12.48 5.15 -9.44
C THR A 63 -11.03 5.59 -9.61
N ARG A 64 -10.09 5.00 -8.86
CA ARG A 64 -8.65 5.32 -8.98
C ARG A 64 -8.11 4.97 -10.37
N ARG A 65 -8.47 3.81 -10.92
CA ARG A 65 -8.07 3.40 -12.28
C ARG A 65 -8.63 4.35 -13.33
N ARG A 66 -9.91 4.74 -13.23
CA ARG A 66 -10.53 5.70 -14.15
C ARG A 66 -9.78 7.04 -14.12
N ARG A 67 -9.56 7.62 -12.94
CA ARG A 67 -8.82 8.88 -12.78
C ARG A 67 -7.42 8.81 -13.38
N ALA A 68 -6.72 7.68 -13.22
CA ALA A 68 -5.40 7.48 -13.82
C ALA A 68 -5.47 7.44 -15.34
N MET A 69 -6.48 6.77 -15.91
CA MET A 69 -6.72 6.73 -17.35
C MET A 69 -7.04 8.12 -17.91
N ASP A 70 -7.96 8.85 -17.27
CA ASP A 70 -8.35 10.19 -17.72
C ASP A 70 -7.17 11.17 -17.63
N SER A 71 -6.34 11.05 -16.59
CA SER A 71 -5.08 11.81 -16.47
C SER A 71 -4.06 11.46 -17.56
N ALA A 72 -3.94 10.18 -17.93
CA ALA A 72 -3.05 9.76 -19.01
C ALA A 72 -3.54 10.31 -20.37
N TYR A 73 -4.85 10.23 -20.63
CA TYR A 73 -5.45 10.72 -21.87
C TYR A 73 -5.30 12.24 -22.01
N ARG A 74 -5.53 13.02 -20.94
CA ARG A 74 -5.29 14.47 -20.94
C ARG A 74 -3.85 14.82 -21.28
N ARG A 75 -2.88 14.17 -20.64
CA ARG A 75 -1.45 14.37 -20.94
C ARG A 75 -1.10 14.00 -22.39
N GLN A 76 -1.72 12.96 -22.94
CA GLN A 76 -1.52 12.57 -24.32
C GLN A 76 -2.08 13.63 -25.30
N GLN A 77 -3.27 14.17 -25.03
CA GLN A 77 -3.86 15.24 -25.83
C GLN A 77 -3.02 16.54 -25.77
N GLU A 78 -2.50 16.89 -24.59
CA GLU A 78 -1.57 18.01 -24.42
C GLU A 78 -0.29 17.81 -25.25
N MET A 79 0.30 16.62 -25.25
CA MET A 79 1.48 16.32 -26.08
C MET A 79 1.18 16.38 -27.58
N LEU A 80 0.04 15.86 -28.02
CA LEU A 80 -0.38 15.87 -29.43
C LEU A 80 -0.66 17.30 -29.92
N SER A 81 -1.33 18.12 -29.10
CA SER A 81 -1.60 19.53 -29.42
C SER A 81 -0.33 20.39 -29.44
N ALA A 82 0.60 20.18 -28.49
CA ALA A 82 1.90 20.84 -28.48
C ALA A 82 2.76 20.46 -29.70
N SER A 83 2.72 19.19 -30.12
CA SER A 83 3.42 18.72 -31.33
C SER A 83 2.86 19.37 -32.61
N ASN A 84 1.54 19.54 -32.70
CA ASN A 84 0.91 20.21 -33.84
C ASN A 84 1.21 21.72 -33.90
N CYS A 85 1.36 22.41 -32.77
CA CYS A 85 1.75 23.83 -32.75
C CYS A 85 3.20 24.07 -33.18
N ASN A 86 4.11 23.11 -32.95
CA ASN A 86 5.51 23.21 -33.39
C ASN A 86 5.72 22.90 -34.89
N ALA A 87 4.68 22.44 -35.59
CA ALA A 87 4.74 22.06 -37.01
C ALA A 87 4.15 23.13 -37.96
N ILE A 88 3.64 24.25 -37.43
CA ILE A 88 3.15 25.44 -38.15
C ILE A 88 4.13 26.57 -37.90
#